data_AF-M1BCY6-F1
#
_entry.id   AF-M1BCY6-F1
#
_cell.length_a   1.000
_cell.length_b   1.000
_cell.length_c   1.000
_cell.angle_alpha   90.00
_cell.angle_beta   90.00
_cell.angle_gamma   90.00
#
_symmetry.space_group_name_H-M   'P 1'
#
loop_
_entity.id
_entity.type
_entity.pdbx_description
1 polymer ?
#
loop_
_entity_poly.entity_id
_entity_poly.type
_entity_poly.pdbx_seq_one_letter_code
_entity_poly.pdbx_strand_id
1 'polypeptide(L)'
;MILILQRRPPLEASKGKKNIKLQKQHNCIPDEHYVQTLLAIHGFEGELERRTITYTEWNESVTNMEKKGWHPITFSYADAGPVQIKRIKDIRNVYYESEYRTEWCRNNSTLAPCFLIARKFSRGAAMRLLSEGIVSPFDASSIMNLTP
;
A
#
# COMPACT_ATOMS: atom_id res chain seq x y z
N MET A 1 -23.67 -6.25 3.21
CA MET A 1 -23.33 -6.19 4.65
C MET A 1 -22.57 -4.89 4.88
N ILE A 2 -23.23 -3.85 5.39
CA ILE A 2 -22.62 -2.53 5.57
C ILE A 2 -21.91 -2.54 6.93
N LEU A 3 -20.58 -2.61 6.93
CA LEU A 3 -19.80 -2.33 8.12
C LEU A 3 -19.77 -0.81 8.32
N ILE A 4 -20.68 -0.30 9.15
CA ILE A 4 -20.61 1.07 9.63
C ILE A 4 -19.29 1.20 10.40
N LEU A 5 -18.39 2.04 9.90
CA LEU A 5 -17.16 2.41 10.57
C LEU A 5 -17.52 3.12 11.89
N GLN A 6 -17.69 2.35 12.95
CA GLN A 6 -18.10 2.87 14.25
C GLN A 6 -16.97 3.76 14.78
N ARG A 7 -17.24 5.06 14.91
CA ARG A 7 -16.28 6.00 15.50
C ARG A 7 -15.91 5.50 16.90
N ARG A 8 -14.61 5.56 17.21
CA ARG A 8 -14.08 5.21 18.53
C ARG A 8 -14.83 6.04 19.59
N PRO A 9 -15.47 5.43 20.59
CA PRO A 9 -16.10 6.20 21.67
C PRO A 9 -15.03 6.98 22.45
N PRO A 10 -15.35 8.15 23.02
CA PRO A 10 -14.43 8.94 23.83
C PRO A 10 -13.87 8.09 24.99
N LEU A 11 -12.58 8.21 25.24
CA LEU A 11 -11.93 7.49 26.32
C LEU A 11 -12.32 8.15 27.65
N GLU A 12 -13.03 7.42 28.51
CA GLU A 12 -13.23 7.87 29.90
C GLU A 12 -11.93 7.73 30.67
N ALA A 13 -11.37 8.84 31.15
CA ALA A 13 -10.10 8.88 31.87
C ALA A 13 -10.06 7.94 33.11
N SER A 14 -11.22 7.67 33.72
CA SER A 14 -11.36 6.77 34.88
C SER A 14 -11.10 5.28 34.58
N LYS A 15 -11.13 4.86 33.30
CA LYS A 15 -11.09 3.44 32.91
C LYS A 15 -9.72 2.90 32.48
N GLY A 16 -8.65 3.68 32.65
CA GLY A 16 -7.23 3.24 32.60
C GLY A 16 -6.92 1.99 31.76
N LYS A 17 -6.58 0.86 32.41
CA LYS A 17 -6.19 -0.40 31.74
C LYS A 17 -7.31 -1.07 30.93
N LYS A 18 -8.59 -0.81 31.23
CA LYS A 18 -9.73 -1.34 30.45
C LYS A 18 -9.86 -0.62 29.10
N ASN A 19 -9.53 0.67 29.05
CA ASN A 19 -9.45 1.43 27.80
C ASN A 19 -8.38 0.87 26.87
N ILE A 20 -7.23 0.42 27.40
CA ILE A 20 -6.15 -0.19 26.61
C ILE A 20 -6.60 -1.52 25.98
N LYS A 21 -7.39 -2.34 26.70
CA LYS A 21 -7.97 -3.57 26.14
C LYS A 21 -9.01 -3.27 25.05
N LEU A 22 -9.91 -2.29 25.27
CA LEU A 22 -10.87 -1.87 24.25
C LEU A 22 -10.20 -1.27 23.00
N GLN A 23 -9.12 -0.51 23.17
CA GLN A 23 -8.34 0.05 22.07
C GLN A 23 -7.69 -1.03 21.20
N LYS A 24 -7.28 -2.16 21.79
CA LYS A 24 -6.75 -3.32 21.05
C LYS A 24 -7.84 -4.12 20.32
N GLN A 25 -9.10 -4.00 20.74
CA GLN A 25 -10.20 -4.81 20.22
C GLN A 25 -10.79 -4.27 18.91
N HIS A 26 -10.59 -2.98 18.60
CA HIS A 26 -11.15 -2.33 17.42
C HIS A 26 -10.05 -1.62 16.61
N ASN A 27 -9.29 -2.42 15.87
CA ASN A 27 -8.23 -1.95 14.97
C ASN A 27 -8.79 -1.67 13.56
N CYS A 28 -9.68 -0.69 13.46
CA CYS A 28 -10.13 -0.17 12.16
C CYS A 28 -9.37 1.13 11.89
N ILE A 29 -8.54 1.14 10.86
CA ILE A 29 -7.80 2.34 10.45
C ILE A 29 -8.72 3.11 9.47
N PRO A 30 -9.17 4.33 9.80
CA PRO A 30 -10.24 4.98 9.05
C PRO A 30 -9.94 5.19 7.57
N ASP A 31 -8.69 5.56 7.23
CA ASP A 31 -8.24 5.76 5.85
C ASP A 31 -8.20 4.47 5.03
N GLU A 32 -8.06 3.30 5.66
CA GLU A 32 -8.07 2.00 4.96
C GLU A 32 -9.47 1.55 4.54
N HIS A 33 -10.54 2.11 5.14
CA HIS A 33 -11.91 1.62 4.94
C HIS A 33 -12.94 2.71 4.57
N TYR A 34 -12.72 3.96 4.97
CA TYR A 34 -13.74 5.00 4.87
C TYR A 34 -14.15 5.28 3.42
N VAL A 35 -13.18 5.44 2.53
CA VAL A 35 -13.44 5.81 1.13
C VAL A 35 -14.19 4.69 0.41
N GLN A 36 -13.73 3.45 0.54
CA GLN A 36 -14.37 2.28 -0.09
C GLN A 36 -15.79 2.09 0.45
N THR A 37 -15.98 2.24 1.77
CA THR A 37 -17.31 2.13 2.40
C THR A 37 -18.24 3.24 1.92
N LEU A 38 -17.75 4.48 1.84
CA LEU A 38 -18.53 5.61 1.36
C LEU A 38 -19.00 5.38 -0.08
N LEU A 39 -18.10 4.96 -0.96
CA LEU A 39 -18.43 4.70 -2.37
C LEU A 39 -19.42 3.54 -2.52
N ALA A 40 -19.30 2.50 -1.69
CA ALA A 40 -20.24 1.39 -1.62
C ALA A 40 -21.66 1.81 -1.22
N ILE A 41 -21.78 2.66 -0.19
CA ILE A 41 -23.08 3.18 0.26
C ILE A 41 -23.76 4.00 -0.84
N HIS A 42 -22.98 4.68 -1.69
CA HIS A 42 -23.51 5.45 -2.81
C HIS A 42 -23.74 4.61 -4.08
N GLY A 43 -23.49 3.30 -4.04
CA GLY A 43 -23.71 2.41 -5.18
C GLY A 43 -22.63 2.45 -6.26
N PHE A 44 -21.48 3.08 -6.01
CA PHE A 44 -20.38 3.22 -6.98
C PHE A 44 -19.42 2.02 -7.01
N GLU A 45 -19.72 0.93 -6.32
CA GLU A 45 -18.88 -0.29 -6.29
C GLU A 45 -18.63 -0.89 -7.68
N GLY A 46 -19.56 -0.73 -8.63
CA GLY A 46 -19.43 -1.23 -10.00
C GLY A 46 -18.60 -0.33 -10.92
N GLU A 47 -18.34 0.91 -10.51
CA GLU A 47 -17.54 1.88 -11.28
C GLU A 47 -16.05 1.85 -10.88
N LEU A 48 -15.72 1.13 -9.79
CA LEU A 48 -14.38 1.06 -9.24
C LEU A 48 -13.68 -0.22 -9.66
N GLU A 49 -12.47 -0.05 -10.15
CA GLU A 49 -11.49 -1.13 -10.20
C GLU A 49 -11.09 -1.52 -8.77
N ARG A 50 -11.29 -2.78 -8.39
CA ARG A 50 -11.00 -3.29 -7.04
C ARG A 50 -9.50 -3.54 -6.82
N ARG A 51 -8.65 -2.60 -7.25
CA ARG A 51 -7.19 -2.69 -7.16
C ARG A 51 -6.54 -1.34 -6.88
N THR A 52 -5.39 -1.38 -6.22
CA THR A 52 -4.52 -0.21 -6.05
C THR A 52 -3.56 -0.09 -7.22
N ILE A 53 -3.21 1.16 -7.58
CA ILE A 53 -2.14 1.46 -8.54
C ILE A 53 -0.75 1.47 -7.87
N THR A 54 -0.67 1.26 -6.55
CA THR A 54 0.58 1.28 -5.79
C THR A 54 1.03 -0.13 -5.44
N TYR A 55 2.20 -0.53 -5.90
CA TYR A 55 2.85 -1.76 -5.48
C TYR A 55 3.33 -1.67 -4.03
N THR A 56 2.91 -2.65 -3.23
CA THR A 56 3.36 -2.89 -1.86
C THR A 56 3.70 -4.36 -1.72
N GLU A 57 4.86 -4.65 -1.15
CA GLU A 57 5.23 -6.03 -0.81
C GLU A 57 5.03 -6.25 0.69
N TRP A 58 4.41 -7.38 1.04
CA TRP A 58 4.10 -7.75 2.41
C TRP A 58 4.81 -9.07 2.73
N ASN A 59 5.29 -9.21 3.97
CA ASN A 59 5.86 -10.47 4.42
C ASN A 59 4.80 -11.29 5.15
N GLU A 60 4.06 -12.09 4.38
CA GLU A 60 2.95 -12.93 4.87
C GLU A 60 3.42 -14.10 5.75
N SER A 61 4.71 -14.46 5.68
CA SER A 61 5.30 -15.50 6.55
C SER A 61 5.50 -15.08 8.00
N VAL A 62 5.30 -13.79 8.32
CA VAL A 62 5.38 -13.27 9.69
C VAL A 62 4.09 -13.57 10.43
N THR A 63 3.99 -14.79 10.96
CA THR A 63 2.84 -15.30 11.73
C THR A 63 2.63 -14.58 13.06
N ASN A 64 3.64 -13.90 13.58
CA ASN A 64 3.52 -13.12 14.81
C ASN A 64 3.06 -11.70 14.50
N MET A 65 1.90 -11.32 15.04
CA MET A 65 1.35 -9.95 15.13
C MET A 65 2.28 -8.95 15.84
N GLU A 66 3.54 -9.31 16.10
CA GLU A 66 4.60 -8.47 16.63
C GLU A 66 5.16 -7.56 15.53
N LYS A 67 4.46 -6.44 15.29
CA LYS A 67 4.92 -5.21 14.60
C LYS A 67 5.36 -5.32 13.12
N LYS A 68 5.88 -6.46 12.65
CA LYS A 68 6.48 -6.62 11.32
C LYS A 68 5.46 -7.01 10.25
N GLY A 69 4.43 -7.79 10.58
CA GLY A 69 3.34 -8.13 9.63
C GLY A 69 2.33 -6.99 9.41
N TRP A 70 2.37 -5.94 10.24
CA TRP A 70 1.46 -4.79 10.19
C TRP A 70 1.79 -3.76 9.11
N HIS A 71 2.97 -3.85 8.51
CA HIS A 71 3.45 -2.86 7.56
C HIS A 71 4.08 -3.57 6.35
N PRO A 72 4.00 -2.96 5.14
CA PRO A 72 4.72 -3.46 3.98
C PRO A 72 6.23 -3.60 4.27
N ILE A 73 6.99 -4.39 3.53
CA ILE A 73 8.45 -4.46 3.69
C ILE A 73 9.14 -3.21 3.14
N THR A 74 10.28 -2.82 3.74
CA THR A 74 11.07 -1.69 3.26
C THR A 74 12.14 -2.18 2.29
N PHE A 75 12.12 -1.70 1.04
CA PHE A 75 13.17 -1.99 0.07
C PHE A 75 14.49 -1.34 0.49
N SER A 76 15.53 -2.15 0.61
CA SER A 76 16.89 -1.70 0.89
C SER A 76 17.64 -1.34 -0.41
N TYR A 77 18.89 -0.88 -0.28
CA TYR A 77 19.76 -0.69 -1.44
C TYR A 77 19.86 -1.96 -2.30
N ALA A 78 19.99 -3.14 -1.67
CA ALA A 78 20.13 -4.41 -2.37
C ALA A 78 18.87 -4.76 -3.19
N ASP A 79 17.68 -4.45 -2.65
CA ASP A 79 16.38 -4.78 -3.25
C ASP A 79 15.95 -3.80 -4.35
N ALA A 80 16.65 -2.68 -4.50
CA ALA A 80 16.32 -1.62 -5.46
C ALA A 80 17.12 -1.73 -6.78
N GLY A 81 17.61 -2.93 -7.12
CA GLY A 81 18.36 -3.15 -8.35
C GLY A 81 17.50 -3.19 -9.62
N PRO A 82 18.09 -3.02 -10.81
CA PRO A 82 17.35 -2.90 -12.07
C PRO A 82 16.47 -4.11 -12.38
N VAL A 83 16.95 -5.32 -12.03
CA VAL A 83 16.21 -6.57 -12.24
C VAL A 83 14.92 -6.60 -11.42
N GLN A 84 15.00 -6.28 -10.13
CA GLN A 84 13.84 -6.28 -9.25
C GLN A 84 12.84 -5.19 -9.66
N ILE A 85 13.31 -3.99 -9.98
CA ILE A 85 12.43 -2.89 -10.42
C ILE A 85 11.77 -3.20 -11.75
N LYS A 86 12.50 -3.81 -12.70
CA LYS A 86 11.92 -4.29 -13.95
C LYS A 86 10.84 -5.35 -13.69
N ARG A 87 11.10 -6.31 -12.79
CA ARG A 87 10.12 -7.32 -12.39
C ARG A 87 8.84 -6.67 -11.86
N ILE A 88 8.93 -5.64 -11.02
CA ILE A 88 7.77 -4.89 -10.51
C ILE A 88 7.02 -4.17 -11.64
N LYS A 89 7.75 -3.50 -12.55
CA LYS A 89 7.17 -2.81 -13.72
C LYS A 89 6.47 -3.77 -14.68
N ASP A 90 6.96 -5.00 -14.80
CA ASP A 90 6.45 -6.02 -15.72
C ASP A 90 5.26 -6.81 -15.16
N ILE A 91 4.77 -6.51 -13.95
CA ILE A 91 3.58 -7.18 -13.38
C ILE A 91 2.33 -6.78 -14.17
N ARG A 92 1.69 -7.77 -14.80
CA ARG A 92 0.45 -7.61 -15.60
C ARG A 92 -0.77 -8.34 -15.04
N ASN A 93 -0.61 -9.07 -13.96
CA ASN A 93 -1.72 -9.68 -13.24
C ASN A 93 -1.47 -9.69 -11.73
N VAL A 94 -2.56 -9.80 -10.98
CA VAL A 94 -2.55 -9.95 -9.53
C VAL A 94 -3.33 -11.20 -9.17
N TYR A 95 -2.76 -12.04 -8.32
CA TYR A 95 -3.42 -13.21 -7.76
C TYR A 95 -3.94 -12.88 -6.37
N TYR A 96 -5.26 -13.01 -6.17
CA TYR A 96 -5.92 -12.83 -4.89
C TYR A 96 -6.14 -14.20 -4.25
N GLU A 97 -5.29 -14.55 -3.28
CA GLU A 97 -5.32 -15.87 -2.65
C GLU A 97 -6.65 -16.14 -1.94
N SER A 98 -7.22 -15.15 -1.25
CA SER A 98 -8.51 -15.28 -0.55
C SER A 98 -9.69 -15.58 -1.47
N GLU A 99 -9.59 -15.22 -2.76
CA GLU A 99 -10.64 -15.42 -3.76
C GLU A 99 -10.28 -16.51 -4.78
N TYR A 100 -9.09 -17.11 -4.67
CA TYR A 100 -8.51 -18.03 -5.66
C TYR A 100 -8.64 -17.49 -7.11
N ARG A 101 -8.44 -16.18 -7.27
CA ARG A 101 -8.75 -15.47 -8.52
C ARG A 101 -7.52 -14.71 -9.03
N THR A 102 -7.24 -14.86 -10.32
CA THR A 102 -6.24 -14.05 -11.03
C THR A 102 -6.94 -12.95 -11.82
N GLU A 103 -6.51 -11.71 -11.61
CA GLU A 103 -6.98 -10.55 -12.33
C GLU A 103 -5.90 -10.02 -13.28
N TRP A 104 -6.26 -9.83 -14.54
CA TRP A 104 -5.35 -9.30 -15.56
C TRP A 104 -5.54 -7.80 -15.72
N CYS A 105 -4.46 -7.05 -15.58
CA CYS A 105 -4.46 -5.60 -15.65
C CYS A 105 -4.61 -5.15 -17.10
N ARG A 106 -5.73 -4.47 -17.39
CA ARG A 106 -6.07 -3.99 -18.72
C ARG A 106 -6.44 -2.51 -18.70
N ASN A 107 -6.25 -1.87 -19.84
CA ASN A 107 -6.79 -0.56 -20.18
C ASN A 107 -7.41 -0.68 -21.58
N ASN A 108 -8.72 -0.42 -21.70
CA ASN A 108 -9.47 -0.55 -22.96
C ASN A 108 -9.13 -1.86 -23.70
N SER A 109 -9.24 -2.99 -22.99
CA SER A 109 -8.93 -4.36 -23.47
C SER A 109 -7.45 -4.70 -23.73
N THR A 110 -6.55 -3.73 -23.71
CA THR A 110 -5.10 -3.92 -23.89
C THR A 110 -4.43 -4.26 -22.57
N LEU A 111 -3.50 -5.22 -22.55
CA LEU A 111 -2.71 -5.52 -21.35
C LEU A 111 -1.85 -4.32 -20.95
N ALA A 112 -1.89 -3.95 -19.66
CA ALA A 112 -1.15 -2.84 -19.09
C ALA A 112 -0.45 -3.26 -17.79
N PRO A 113 0.59 -2.53 -17.34
CA PRO A 113 1.15 -2.70 -16.01
C PRO A 113 0.07 -2.53 -14.93
N CYS A 114 0.15 -3.33 -13.86
CA CYS A 114 -0.78 -3.23 -12.74
C CYS A 114 -0.51 -2.02 -11.85
N PHE A 115 0.76 -1.61 -11.73
CA PHE A 115 1.20 -0.61 -10.77
C PHE A 115 1.89 0.56 -11.48
N LEU A 116 1.56 1.77 -11.03
CA LEU A 116 2.16 3.03 -11.49
C LEU A 116 3.21 3.55 -10.51
N ILE A 117 3.07 3.20 -9.23
CA ILE A 117 3.94 3.66 -8.15
C ILE A 117 4.32 2.43 -7.29
N ALA A 118 5.48 2.45 -6.67
CA ALA A 118 5.87 1.50 -5.62
C ALA A 118 6.26 2.28 -4.36
N ARG A 119 6.06 1.71 -3.18
CA ARG A 119 6.34 2.42 -1.91
C ARG A 119 7.26 1.65 -0.97
N LYS A 120 7.68 2.40 0.05
CA LYS A 120 8.53 1.97 1.18
C LYS A 120 9.98 1.67 0.75
N PHE A 121 10.56 2.54 -0.06
CA PHE A 121 12.00 2.55 -0.32
C PHE A 121 12.75 3.24 0.83
N SER A 122 13.82 2.61 1.31
CA SER A 122 14.76 3.26 2.22
C SER A 122 15.54 4.37 1.51
N ARG A 123 16.25 5.22 2.27
CA ARG A 123 17.15 6.23 1.69
C ARG A 123 18.18 5.62 0.74
N GLY A 124 18.77 4.48 1.12
CA GLY A 124 19.75 3.78 0.26
C GLY A 124 19.13 3.28 -1.04
N ALA A 125 17.92 2.71 -0.96
CA ALA A 125 17.18 2.31 -2.15
C ALA A 125 16.87 3.50 -3.08
N ALA A 126 16.43 4.62 -2.52
CA ALA A 126 16.17 5.84 -3.30
C ALA A 126 17.42 6.33 -4.02
N MET A 127 18.57 6.38 -3.33
CA MET A 127 19.85 6.76 -3.96
C MET A 127 20.19 5.86 -5.14
N ARG A 128 20.02 4.54 -4.99
CA ARG A 128 20.28 3.57 -6.06
C ARG A 128 19.40 3.80 -7.28
N LEU A 129 18.09 3.98 -7.06
CA LEU A 129 17.13 4.23 -8.13
C LEU A 129 17.45 5.49 -8.94
N LEU A 130 17.90 6.54 -8.24
CA LEU A 130 18.30 7.81 -8.85
C LEU A 130 19.64 7.71 -9.57
N SER A 131 20.63 7.03 -8.99
CA SER A 131 21.98 6.94 -9.56
C SER A 131 22.08 6.00 -10.76
N GLU A 132 21.35 4.89 -10.74
CA GLU A 132 21.39 3.88 -11.82
C GLU A 132 20.45 4.23 -12.99
N GLY A 133 19.78 5.40 -12.97
CA GLY A 133 18.88 5.84 -14.04
C GLY A 133 17.70 4.90 -14.28
N ILE A 134 17.32 4.10 -13.26
CA ILE A 134 16.23 3.11 -13.34
C ILE A 134 14.86 3.80 -13.44
N VAL A 135 14.78 5.00 -12.86
CA VAL A 135 13.70 5.97 -13.08
C VAL A 135 14.17 6.90 -14.20
N SER A 136 13.30 7.24 -15.15
CA SER A 136 13.60 8.14 -16.28
C SER A 136 14.45 9.34 -15.85
N PRO A 137 15.32 9.89 -16.73
CA PRO A 137 16.39 10.84 -16.36
C PRO A 137 15.87 11.88 -15.37
N PHE A 138 16.21 11.67 -14.10
CA PHE A 138 15.79 12.54 -13.03
C PHE A 138 16.89 13.59 -12.89
N ASP A 139 16.59 14.84 -13.25
CA ASP A 139 17.53 15.93 -13.05
C ASP A 139 17.62 16.26 -11.55
N ALA A 140 18.55 15.61 -10.86
CA ALA A 140 18.77 15.80 -9.43
C ALA A 140 19.08 17.26 -9.04
N SER A 141 19.49 18.10 -10.00
CA SER A 141 19.70 19.54 -9.77
C SER A 141 18.39 20.27 -9.45
N SER A 142 17.24 19.76 -9.91
CA SER A 142 15.93 20.33 -9.62
C SER A 142 15.50 20.24 -8.15
N ILE A 143 16.01 19.25 -7.40
CA ILE A 143 15.79 19.15 -5.94
C ILE A 143 16.83 19.97 -5.16
N MET A 144 18.09 20.00 -5.62
CA MET A 144 19.16 20.74 -4.92
C MET A 144 19.02 22.27 -5.02
N ASN A 145 18.22 22.76 -5.98
CA ASN A 145 17.90 24.18 -6.11
C ASN A 145 16.76 24.67 -5.21
N LEU A 146 16.09 23.77 -4.48
CA LEU A 146 15.19 24.16 -3.40
C LEU A 146 16.02 24.47 -2.14
N THR A 147 16.57 25.67 -2.11
CA THR A 147 17.02 26.31 -0.86
C THR A 147 15.81 26.87 -0.11
N PRO A 148 15.81 26.90 1.23
CA PRO A 148 14.68 27.34 2.05
C PRO A 148 14.32 28.81 1.86
#